data_AF-A0A444YR46-F1
#
_entry.id   AF-A0A444YR46-F1
#
_cell.length_a   1.000
_cell.length_b   1.000
_cell.length_c   1.000
_cell.angle_alpha   90.00
_cell.angle_beta   90.00
_cell.angle_gamma   90.00
#
_symmetry.space_group_name_H-M   'P 1'
#
loop_
_entity.id
_entity.type
_entity.pdbx_description
1 polymer ?
#
loop_
_entity_poly.entity_id
_entity_poly.type
_entity_poly.pdbx_seq_one_letter_code
_entity_poly.pdbx_strand_id
1 'polypeptide(L)'
;MLRMEQKWRSQLPTQSGGSKRTKVSATGAYSSSSNLDTPLADEPGVESPVHPQGSKKSKRKGKEKAQMCEDLSEKKLSVVKKLSLMEDIKNVKGKELMDRKKEREEERAHRAKIMEMKEKKLQIQAAMKEQELQTQATMKEQELQTQRYIKEMEINAKEREMERMAKEIEREMDMQILNADTSTMSEKRRALHEIACEKIIAKWFT
;
A
#
# COMPACT_ATOMS: atom_id res chain seq x y z
N MET A 1 10.94 20.32 -37.84
CA MET A 1 11.06 20.47 -36.37
C MET A 1 10.64 21.89 -35.98
N LEU A 2 9.45 22.07 -35.39
CA LEU A 2 9.06 23.31 -34.72
C LEU A 2 8.80 22.98 -33.24
N ARG A 3 9.62 23.54 -32.35
CA ARG A 3 9.40 23.52 -30.89
C ARG A 3 8.52 24.71 -30.53
N MET A 4 7.46 24.47 -29.78
CA MET A 4 6.59 25.51 -29.24
C MET A 4 6.86 25.58 -27.73
N GLU A 5 7.65 26.56 -27.30
CA GLU A 5 7.98 26.77 -25.88
C GLU A 5 6.94 27.67 -25.20
N GLN A 6 6.50 27.26 -24.02
CA GLN A 6 5.61 28.00 -23.14
C GLN A 6 6.34 29.21 -22.54
N LYS A 7 5.99 30.41 -23.00
CA LYS A 7 6.55 31.71 -22.58
C LYS A 7 6.00 32.26 -21.27
N TRP A 8 5.68 31.49 -20.23
CA TRP A 8 5.28 32.12 -18.95
C TRP A 8 5.60 31.27 -17.72
N ARG A 9 6.76 31.49 -17.10
CA ARG A 9 6.85 32.09 -15.76
C ARG A 9 8.28 32.12 -15.24
N SER A 10 8.64 33.34 -14.87
CA SER A 10 9.95 33.81 -14.51
C SER A 10 10.33 33.48 -13.07
N GLN A 11 11.63 33.33 -12.92
CA GLN A 11 12.49 33.29 -11.74
C GLN A 11 11.99 34.03 -10.47
N LEU A 12 12.28 33.38 -9.34
CA LEU A 12 12.20 33.84 -7.94
C LEU A 12 13.03 35.10 -7.67
N PRO A 13 12.70 35.85 -6.60
CA PRO A 13 13.69 36.59 -5.81
C PRO A 13 14.02 35.90 -4.48
N THR A 14 15.28 36.02 -4.15
CA THR A 14 16.11 35.46 -3.08
C THR A 14 15.72 35.83 -1.64
N GLN A 15 15.89 34.84 -0.74
CA GLN A 15 16.14 34.81 0.72
C GLN A 15 15.78 35.99 1.64
N SER A 16 15.11 35.67 2.76
CA SER A 16 15.40 36.30 4.07
C SER A 16 14.99 35.41 5.24
N GLY A 17 15.93 35.19 6.16
CA GLY A 17 15.70 35.12 7.62
C GLY A 17 14.98 33.90 8.19
N GLY A 18 15.75 32.94 8.71
CA GLY A 18 15.20 31.74 9.35
C GLY A 18 14.49 31.97 10.68
N SER A 19 13.65 31.00 11.08
CA SER A 19 13.32 30.77 12.50
C SER A 19 12.68 29.40 12.74
N LYS A 20 13.51 28.47 13.24
CA LYS A 20 13.30 27.52 14.36
C LYS A 20 11.97 26.76 14.53
N ARG A 21 12.14 25.42 14.53
CA ARG A 21 11.70 24.40 15.53
C ARG A 21 10.21 24.12 15.72
N THR A 22 9.90 22.84 15.46
CA THR A 22 8.83 22.02 16.04
C THR A 22 8.68 22.20 17.56
N LYS A 23 7.44 22.39 18.03
CA LYS A 23 6.99 21.89 19.33
C LYS A 23 5.47 21.68 19.36
N VAL A 24 5.07 20.46 19.71
CA VAL A 24 3.71 20.04 20.05
C VAL A 24 3.45 20.36 21.52
N SER A 25 2.25 20.83 21.86
CA SER A 25 1.50 20.73 23.14
C SER A 25 0.25 21.61 23.00
N ALA A 26 -0.91 21.44 23.61
CA ALA A 26 -1.66 20.39 24.29
C ALA A 26 -2.99 21.05 24.72
N THR A 27 -4.01 20.25 25.02
CA THR A 27 -5.16 20.58 25.89
C THR A 27 -6.40 21.21 25.25
N GLY A 28 -7.41 20.37 25.03
CA GLY A 28 -8.80 20.74 24.81
C GLY A 28 -9.68 19.58 25.27
N ALA A 29 -9.82 19.45 26.60
CA ALA A 29 -10.61 18.42 27.26
C ALA A 29 -12.11 18.73 27.13
N TYR A 30 -12.90 17.81 26.60
CA TYR A 30 -14.35 17.78 26.83
C TYR A 30 -14.64 16.63 27.79
N SER A 31 -14.83 16.99 29.06
CA SER A 31 -15.26 16.07 30.12
C SER A 31 -16.75 15.78 30.02
N SER A 32 -17.10 14.51 30.13
CA SER A 32 -18.45 14.01 30.42
C SER A 32 -18.82 14.24 31.88
N SER A 33 -20.04 14.70 32.18
CA SER A 33 -20.68 14.46 33.49
C SER A 33 -22.21 14.49 33.41
N SER A 34 -22.80 13.59 34.20
CA SER A 34 -24.21 13.19 34.31
C SER A 34 -25.12 14.19 35.05
N ASN A 35 -26.44 13.99 34.92
CA ASN A 35 -27.52 14.71 35.61
C ASN A 35 -27.70 14.33 37.10
N LEU A 36 -28.36 15.24 37.85
CA LEU A 36 -28.88 15.22 39.25
C LEU A 36 -27.85 15.67 40.32
N ASP A 37 -28.12 16.54 41.30
CA ASP A 37 -29.34 16.76 42.10
C ASP A 37 -29.38 18.17 42.74
N THR A 38 -30.53 18.55 43.30
CA THR A 38 -30.91 19.87 43.87
C THR A 38 -30.31 20.16 45.26
N PRO A 39 -29.98 21.44 45.60
CA PRO A 39 -30.52 22.06 46.83
C PRO A 39 -30.94 23.53 46.58
N LEU A 40 -32.20 23.89 46.80
CA LEU A 40 -32.77 24.49 48.02
C LEU A 40 -32.28 25.92 48.35
N ALA A 41 -33.25 26.84 48.30
CA ALA A 41 -33.33 28.21 48.83
C ALA A 41 -32.66 29.35 48.04
N ASP A 42 -33.48 30.16 47.35
CA ASP A 42 -33.63 31.57 47.73
C ASP A 42 -35.01 32.13 47.29
N GLU A 43 -35.53 33.03 48.12
CA GLU A 43 -36.93 33.42 48.30
C GLU A 43 -37.70 33.96 47.06
N PRO A 44 -39.04 33.72 46.97
CA PRO A 44 -39.90 34.32 45.96
C PRO A 44 -40.27 35.76 46.31
N GLY A 45 -39.87 36.68 45.43
CA GLY A 45 -40.36 38.07 45.41
C GLY A 45 -41.88 38.13 45.32
N VAL A 46 -42.44 38.80 46.33
CA VAL A 46 -43.85 39.06 46.59
C VAL A 46 -44.54 39.72 45.40
N GLU A 47 -45.52 39.04 44.79
CA GLU A 47 -46.68 39.72 44.21
C GLU A 47 -47.93 38.86 44.45
N SER A 48 -48.69 39.27 45.47
CA SER A 48 -49.88 38.59 45.94
C SER A 48 -51.05 38.85 44.97
N PRO A 49 -51.69 37.83 44.37
CA PRO A 49 -52.92 38.03 43.63
C PRO A 49 -54.05 38.34 44.62
N VAL A 50 -54.65 39.53 44.47
CA VAL A 50 -55.80 39.98 45.26
C VAL A 50 -56.97 39.02 45.05
N HIS A 51 -57.42 38.37 46.12
CA HIS A 51 -58.62 37.54 46.13
C HIS A 51 -59.89 38.41 46.04
N PRO A 52 -60.84 38.14 45.12
CA PRO A 52 -62.18 38.69 45.24
C PRO A 52 -62.93 37.98 46.36
N GLN A 53 -63.31 38.78 47.34
CA GLN A 53 -64.11 38.43 48.51
C GLN A 53 -65.51 37.98 48.09
N GLY A 54 -65.88 36.76 48.49
CA GLY A 54 -67.08 36.07 48.06
C GLY A 54 -68.39 36.78 48.41
N SER A 55 -69.24 36.95 47.40
CA SER A 55 -70.66 37.27 47.56
C SER A 55 -71.46 36.01 47.87
N LYS A 56 -72.13 36.02 49.03
CA LYS A 56 -73.04 34.97 49.49
C LYS A 56 -74.39 35.06 48.77
N LYS A 57 -74.99 33.87 48.60
CA LYS A 57 -76.41 33.51 48.38
C LYS A 57 -76.92 33.46 46.94
N SER A 58 -77.17 32.23 46.48
CA SER A 58 -78.53 31.70 46.32
C SER A 58 -78.47 30.20 46.02
N LYS A 59 -79.15 29.40 46.85
CA LYS A 59 -79.20 27.94 46.75
C LYS A 59 -80.12 27.56 45.59
N ARG A 60 -79.60 27.46 44.36
CA ARG A 60 -80.30 26.78 43.27
C ARG A 60 -80.03 25.27 43.39
N LYS A 61 -80.98 24.54 43.99
CA LYS A 61 -81.08 23.09 43.78
C LYS A 61 -81.48 22.88 42.32
N GLY A 62 -80.52 22.51 41.46
CA GLY A 62 -80.80 22.31 40.05
C GLY A 62 -79.68 21.55 39.34
N LYS A 63 -79.74 20.22 39.41
CA LYS A 63 -79.30 19.29 38.35
C LYS A 63 -77.86 19.50 37.79
N GLU A 64 -76.85 19.39 38.64
CA GLU A 64 -75.42 19.48 38.23
C GLU A 64 -74.64 18.16 38.41
N LYS A 65 -75.34 17.01 38.49
CA LYS A 65 -74.67 15.69 38.54
C LYS A 65 -74.38 15.09 37.16
N ALA A 66 -75.01 15.59 36.09
CA ALA A 66 -74.81 15.09 34.73
C ALA A 66 -73.63 15.76 34.01
N GLN A 67 -73.50 17.10 34.12
CA GLN A 67 -72.44 17.89 33.48
C GLN A 67 -71.02 17.46 33.91
N MET A 68 -70.81 17.23 35.22
CA MET A 68 -69.53 16.78 35.76
C MET A 68 -69.16 15.36 35.31
N CYS A 69 -70.15 14.51 35.01
CA CYS A 69 -69.92 13.15 34.52
C CYS A 69 -69.53 13.14 33.03
N GLU A 70 -70.11 14.03 32.22
CA GLU A 70 -69.72 14.23 30.82
C GLU A 70 -68.28 14.76 30.73
N ASP A 71 -67.93 15.82 31.47
CA ASP A 71 -66.57 16.38 31.53
C ASP A 71 -65.52 15.35 31.98
N LEU A 72 -65.86 14.48 32.94
CA LEU A 72 -65.01 13.39 33.39
C LEU A 72 -64.85 12.30 32.31
N SER A 73 -65.91 12.00 31.56
CA SER A 73 -65.88 11.03 30.46
C SER A 73 -65.08 11.54 29.26
N GLU A 74 -65.19 12.83 28.91
CA GLU A 74 -64.40 13.49 27.87
C GLU A 74 -62.92 13.55 28.24
N LYS A 75 -62.60 13.88 29.49
CA LYS A 75 -61.23 13.85 30.02
C LYS A 75 -60.65 12.44 29.93
N LYS A 76 -61.40 11.39 30.30
CA LYS A 76 -60.96 9.99 30.15
C LYS A 76 -60.73 9.60 28.69
N LEU A 77 -61.64 9.96 27.78
CA LEU A 77 -61.47 9.75 26.34
C LEU A 77 -60.24 10.48 25.79
N SER A 78 -59.96 11.72 26.25
CA SER A 78 -58.77 12.48 25.86
C SER A 78 -57.47 11.81 26.31
N VAL A 79 -57.46 11.25 27.53
CA VAL A 79 -56.30 10.51 28.06
C VAL A 79 -56.06 9.24 27.25
N VAL A 80 -57.11 8.48 26.93
CA VAL A 80 -57.01 7.27 26.09
C VAL A 80 -56.49 7.62 24.69
N LYS A 81 -57.02 8.67 24.04
CA LYS A 81 -56.54 9.15 22.74
C LYS A 81 -55.08 9.60 22.80
N LYS A 82 -54.67 10.28 23.88
CA LYS A 82 -53.29 10.74 24.07
C LYS A 82 -52.30 9.58 24.23
N LEU A 83 -52.70 8.52 24.95
CA LEU A 83 -51.89 7.31 25.10
C LEU A 83 -51.76 6.56 23.77
N SER A 84 -52.85 6.43 23.01
CA SER A 84 -52.83 5.85 21.66
C SER A 84 -51.86 6.60 20.75
N LEU A 85 -51.97 7.93 20.69
CA LEU A 85 -51.11 8.77 19.87
C LEU A 85 -49.63 8.65 20.26
N MET A 86 -49.35 8.55 21.56
CA MET A 86 -47.98 8.36 22.07
C MET A 86 -47.39 7.02 21.60
N GLU A 87 -48.18 5.95 21.61
CA GLU A 87 -47.76 4.64 21.10
C GLU A 87 -47.51 4.67 19.59
N ASP A 88 -48.37 5.34 18.82
CA ASP A 88 -48.20 5.52 17.38
C ASP A 88 -46.91 6.30 17.05
N ILE A 89 -46.65 7.41 17.77
CA ILE A 89 -45.41 8.19 17.63
C ILE A 89 -44.18 7.35 17.95
N LYS A 90 -44.23 6.56 19.03
CA LYS A 90 -43.14 5.66 19.41
C LYS A 90 -42.87 4.62 18.32
N ASN A 91 -43.91 4.05 17.74
CA ASN A 91 -43.82 3.06 16.67
C ASN A 91 -43.25 3.66 15.37
N VAL A 92 -43.71 4.85 14.97
CA VAL A 92 -43.17 5.56 13.79
C VAL A 92 -41.69 5.87 13.98
N LYS A 93 -41.32 6.44 15.13
CA LYS A 93 -39.92 6.79 15.44
C LYS A 93 -39.01 5.55 15.53
N GLY A 94 -39.54 4.44 16.05
CA GLY A 94 -38.84 3.16 16.08
C GLY A 94 -38.52 2.63 14.67
N LYS A 95 -39.50 2.68 13.75
CA LYS A 95 -39.31 2.26 12.34
C LYS A 95 -38.29 3.14 11.63
N GLU A 96 -38.40 4.46 11.76
CA GLU A 96 -37.48 5.43 11.15
C GLU A 96 -36.01 5.21 11.59
N LEU A 97 -35.79 4.92 12.89
CA LEU A 97 -34.46 4.61 13.41
C LEU A 97 -33.89 3.32 12.83
N MET A 98 -34.73 2.30 12.63
CA MET A 98 -34.32 1.03 12.04
C MET A 98 -33.97 1.18 10.55
N ASP A 99 -34.81 1.88 9.79
CA ASP A 99 -34.57 2.15 8.37
C ASP A 99 -33.28 2.94 8.16
N ARG A 100 -33.08 4.01 8.96
CA ARG A 100 -31.83 4.80 8.93
C ARG A 100 -30.60 4.00 9.37
N LYS A 101 -30.76 2.98 10.22
CA LYS A 101 -29.66 2.08 10.59
C LYS A 101 -29.31 1.15 9.44
N LYS A 102 -30.31 0.59 8.77
CA LYS A 102 -30.15 -0.27 7.59
C LYS A 102 -29.47 0.47 6.44
N GLU A 103 -29.91 1.68 6.12
CA GLU A 103 -29.30 2.53 5.07
C GLU A 103 -27.79 2.76 5.35
N ARG A 104 -27.44 3.10 6.60
CA ARG A 104 -26.02 3.26 7.00
C ARG A 104 -25.22 1.96 6.90
N GLU A 105 -25.84 0.81 7.13
CA GLU A 105 -25.18 -0.49 6.99
C GLU A 105 -24.93 -0.83 5.52
N GLU A 106 -25.92 -0.59 4.66
CA GLU A 106 -25.80 -0.74 3.20
C GLU A 106 -24.73 0.20 2.62
N GLU A 107 -24.68 1.46 3.07
CA GLU A 107 -23.65 2.41 2.67
C GLU A 107 -22.25 1.94 3.07
N ARG A 108 -22.08 1.43 4.30
CA ARG A 108 -20.81 0.85 4.75
C ARG A 108 -20.43 -0.38 3.93
N ALA A 109 -21.39 -1.25 3.62
CA ALA A 109 -21.16 -2.42 2.79
C ALA A 109 -20.72 -2.03 1.36
N HIS A 110 -21.34 -1.02 0.77
CA HIS A 110 -20.94 -0.50 -0.54
C HIS A 110 -19.53 0.10 -0.52
N ARG A 111 -19.22 0.91 0.50
CA ARG A 111 -17.87 1.46 0.71
C ARG A 111 -16.82 0.35 0.87
N ALA A 112 -17.12 -0.69 1.64
CA ALA A 112 -16.24 -1.85 1.80
C ALA A 112 -16.00 -2.57 0.47
N LYS A 113 -17.04 -2.82 -0.33
CA LYS A 113 -16.92 -3.41 -1.67
C LYS A 113 -16.05 -2.57 -2.60
N ILE A 114 -16.17 -1.24 -2.56
CA ILE A 114 -15.30 -0.34 -3.34
C ILE A 114 -13.83 -0.52 -2.94
N MET A 115 -13.55 -0.59 -1.64
CA MET A 115 -12.18 -0.77 -1.15
C MET A 115 -11.62 -2.14 -1.53
N GLU A 116 -12.42 -3.19 -1.40
CA GLU A 116 -12.05 -4.54 -1.81
C GLU A 116 -11.77 -4.63 -3.32
N MET A 117 -12.59 -3.99 -4.15
CA MET A 117 -12.31 -3.93 -5.60
C MET A 117 -11.03 -3.17 -5.92
N LYS A 118 -10.75 -2.05 -5.22
CA LYS A 118 -9.50 -1.30 -5.40
C LYS A 118 -8.29 -2.13 -5.00
N GLU A 119 -8.39 -2.86 -3.89
CA GLU A 119 -7.33 -3.75 -3.42
C GLU A 119 -7.04 -4.88 -4.42
N LYS A 120 -8.08 -5.56 -4.90
CA LYS A 120 -7.94 -6.61 -5.93
C LYS A 120 -7.30 -6.06 -7.20
N LYS A 121 -7.67 -4.85 -7.63
CA LYS A 121 -7.05 -4.19 -8.80
C LYS A 121 -5.55 -3.96 -8.60
N LEU A 122 -5.14 -3.53 -7.40
CA LEU A 122 -3.73 -3.34 -7.06
C LEU A 122 -2.96 -4.67 -7.02
N GLN A 123 -3.56 -5.71 -6.45
CA GLN A 123 -2.96 -7.06 -6.42
C GLN A 123 -2.72 -7.60 -7.84
N ILE A 124 -3.70 -7.47 -8.74
CA ILE A 124 -3.56 -7.88 -10.14
C ILE A 124 -2.45 -7.10 -10.84
N GLN A 125 -2.39 -5.78 -10.61
CA GLN A 125 -1.34 -4.94 -11.20
C GLN A 125 0.06 -5.34 -10.70
N ALA A 126 0.20 -5.64 -9.41
CA ALA A 126 1.45 -6.11 -8.82
C ALA A 126 1.88 -7.46 -9.41
N ALA A 127 0.96 -8.44 -9.45
CA ALA A 127 1.22 -9.77 -9.98
C ALA A 127 1.62 -9.74 -11.47
N MET A 128 0.95 -8.91 -12.28
CA MET A 128 1.29 -8.73 -13.69
C MET A 128 2.70 -8.16 -13.87
N LYS A 129 3.06 -7.14 -13.08
CA LYS A 129 4.38 -6.52 -13.14
C LYS A 129 5.49 -7.47 -12.66
N GLU A 130 5.19 -8.28 -11.64
CA GLU A 130 6.10 -9.32 -11.15
C GLU A 130 6.37 -10.39 -12.21
N GLN A 131 5.32 -10.87 -12.89
CA GLN A 131 5.45 -11.83 -13.98
C GLN A 131 6.25 -11.27 -15.16
N GLU A 132 6.06 -9.99 -15.52
CA GLU A 132 6.82 -9.32 -16.57
C GLU A 132 8.31 -9.25 -16.21
N LEU A 133 8.65 -8.85 -14.97
CA LEU A 133 10.02 -8.80 -14.50
C LEU A 133 10.68 -10.19 -14.46
N GLN A 134 9.94 -11.22 -14.04
CA GLN A 134 10.43 -12.59 -14.04
C GLN A 134 10.74 -13.07 -15.46
N THR A 135 9.85 -12.81 -16.42
CA THR A 135 10.05 -13.16 -17.83
C THR A 135 11.25 -12.41 -18.43
N GLN A 136 11.43 -11.14 -18.07
CA GLN A 136 12.60 -10.38 -18.50
C GLN A 136 13.90 -10.94 -17.92
N ALA A 137 13.89 -11.37 -16.66
CA ALA A 137 15.05 -11.95 -15.99
C ALA A 137 15.47 -13.28 -16.63
N THR A 138 14.50 -14.16 -16.92
CA THR A 138 14.79 -15.46 -17.56
C THR A 138 15.35 -15.30 -18.97
N MET A 139 14.81 -14.37 -19.77
CA MET A 139 15.36 -14.08 -21.11
C MET A 139 16.80 -13.56 -21.03
N LYS A 140 17.09 -12.61 -20.13
CA LYS A 140 18.46 -12.08 -19.95
C LYS A 140 19.43 -13.16 -19.48
N GLU A 141 18.98 -14.05 -18.60
CA GLU A 141 19.81 -15.17 -18.13
C GLU A 141 20.14 -16.15 -19.25
N GLN A 142 19.16 -16.51 -20.08
CA GLN A 142 19.39 -17.34 -21.27
C GLN A 142 20.38 -16.68 -22.23
N GLU A 143 20.23 -15.39 -22.50
CA GLU A 143 21.16 -14.64 -23.36
C GLU A 143 22.60 -14.69 -22.82
N LEU A 144 22.78 -14.45 -21.51
CA LEU A 144 24.09 -14.53 -20.87
C LEU A 144 24.67 -15.95 -20.90
N GLN A 145 23.84 -16.98 -20.72
CA GLN A 145 24.26 -18.37 -20.85
C GLN A 145 24.77 -18.66 -22.27
N THR A 146 24.05 -18.23 -23.31
CA THR A 146 24.49 -18.38 -24.70
C THR A 146 25.80 -17.63 -24.96
N GLN A 147 25.92 -16.39 -24.49
CA GLN A 147 27.16 -15.62 -24.64
C GLN A 147 28.36 -16.29 -23.94
N ARG A 148 28.16 -16.89 -22.76
CA ARG A 148 29.21 -17.65 -22.06
C ARG A 148 29.65 -18.87 -22.87
N TYR A 149 28.70 -19.65 -23.37
CA TYR A 149 28.99 -20.83 -24.17
C TYR A 149 29.78 -20.50 -25.44
N ILE A 150 29.40 -19.44 -26.16
CA ILE A 150 30.12 -18.99 -27.35
C ILE A 150 31.56 -18.63 -27.01
N LYS A 151 31.78 -17.83 -25.95
CA LYS A 151 33.13 -17.44 -25.52
C LYS A 151 33.97 -18.64 -25.09
N GLU A 152 33.38 -19.61 -24.41
CA GLU A 152 34.07 -20.85 -24.04
C GLU A 152 34.52 -21.64 -25.28
N MET A 153 33.67 -21.75 -26.30
CA MET A 153 34.07 -22.37 -27.56
C MET A 153 35.20 -21.61 -28.27
N GLU A 154 35.17 -20.28 -28.27
CA GLU A 154 36.24 -19.45 -28.85
C GLU A 154 37.57 -19.63 -28.12
N ILE A 155 37.55 -19.68 -26.78
CA ILE A 155 38.75 -19.94 -25.98
C ILE A 155 39.30 -21.33 -26.29
N ASN A 156 38.44 -22.36 -26.28
CA ASN A 156 38.85 -23.74 -26.57
C ASN A 156 39.40 -23.90 -28.00
N ALA A 157 38.88 -23.14 -28.97
CA ALA A 157 39.41 -23.13 -30.33
C ALA A 157 40.81 -22.49 -30.39
N LYS A 158 40.99 -21.35 -29.71
CA LYS A 158 42.28 -20.66 -29.62
C LYS A 158 43.33 -21.49 -28.89
N GLU A 159 42.97 -22.19 -27.82
CA GLU A 159 43.89 -23.10 -27.13
C GLU A 159 44.38 -24.22 -28.05
N ARG A 160 43.49 -24.84 -28.83
CA ARG A 160 43.87 -25.85 -29.82
C ARG A 160 44.78 -25.29 -30.93
N GLU A 161 44.60 -24.03 -31.32
CA GLU A 161 45.50 -23.36 -32.26
C GLU A 161 46.88 -23.12 -31.66
N MET A 162 46.93 -22.60 -30.43
CA MET A 162 48.17 -22.39 -29.69
C MET A 162 48.94 -23.70 -29.48
N GLU A 163 48.26 -24.79 -29.15
CA GLU A 163 48.87 -26.10 -28.99
C GLU A 163 49.45 -26.63 -30.31
N ARG A 164 48.72 -26.46 -31.43
CA ARG A 164 49.24 -26.81 -32.76
C ARG A 164 50.47 -25.98 -33.12
N MET A 165 50.46 -24.68 -32.87
CA MET A 165 51.62 -23.82 -33.11
C MET A 165 52.81 -24.22 -32.22
N ALA A 166 52.59 -24.56 -30.95
CA ALA A 166 53.66 -25.03 -30.07
C ALA A 166 54.30 -26.34 -30.58
N LYS A 167 53.48 -27.30 -31.01
CA LYS A 167 53.95 -28.55 -31.63
C LYS A 167 54.71 -28.30 -32.94
N GLU A 168 54.30 -27.32 -33.72
CA GLU A 168 55.00 -26.95 -34.96
C GLU A 168 56.35 -26.30 -34.67
N ILE A 169 56.42 -25.38 -33.70
CA ILE A 169 57.68 -24.76 -33.26
C ILE A 169 58.65 -25.85 -32.76
N GLU A 170 58.15 -26.81 -31.98
CA GLU A 170 58.95 -27.93 -31.49
C GLU A 170 59.47 -28.81 -32.64
N ARG A 171 58.62 -29.14 -33.61
CA ARG A 171 59.02 -29.88 -34.81
C ARG A 171 60.07 -29.15 -35.63
N GLU A 172 59.91 -27.85 -35.81
CA GLU A 172 60.86 -27.02 -36.56
C GLU A 172 62.23 -26.99 -35.87
N MET A 173 62.26 -26.83 -34.54
CA MET A 173 63.50 -26.90 -33.77
C MET A 173 64.16 -28.29 -33.88
N ASP A 174 63.38 -29.35 -33.76
CA ASP A 174 63.85 -30.73 -33.90
C ASP A 174 64.40 -30.99 -35.32
N MET A 175 63.75 -30.44 -36.35
CA MET A 175 64.21 -30.51 -37.75
C MET A 175 65.53 -29.77 -37.97
N GLN A 176 65.71 -28.60 -37.34
CA GLN A 176 66.98 -27.87 -37.39
C GLN A 176 68.12 -28.65 -36.74
N ILE A 177 67.85 -29.39 -35.66
CA ILE A 177 68.83 -30.28 -35.04
C ILE A 177 69.22 -31.41 -35.99
N LEU A 178 68.24 -32.07 -36.63
CA LEU A 178 68.50 -33.15 -37.60
C LEU A 178 69.34 -32.67 -38.80
N ASN A 179 69.06 -31.47 -39.30
CA ASN A 179 69.72 -30.91 -40.49
C ASN A 179 71.04 -30.18 -40.20
N ALA A 180 71.51 -30.15 -38.95
CA ALA A 180 72.73 -29.43 -38.58
C ALA A 180 73.98 -30.06 -39.25
N ASP A 181 74.85 -29.22 -39.81
CA ASP A 181 76.12 -29.69 -40.39
C ASP A 181 77.07 -30.20 -39.29
N THR A 182 77.43 -31.48 -39.37
CA THR A 182 78.31 -32.16 -38.41
C THR A 182 79.76 -32.23 -38.87
N SER A 183 80.08 -31.72 -40.07
CA SER A 183 81.41 -31.77 -40.68
C SER A 183 82.46 -31.06 -39.82
N THR A 184 82.08 -29.99 -39.12
CA THR A 184 82.96 -29.21 -38.24
C THR A 184 82.92 -29.64 -36.77
N MET A 185 82.14 -30.66 -36.40
CA MET A 185 82.02 -31.15 -35.03
C MET A 185 83.12 -32.16 -34.67
N SER A 186 83.57 -32.16 -33.40
CA SER A 186 84.46 -33.21 -32.89
C SER A 186 83.73 -34.54 -32.71
N GLU A 187 84.45 -35.66 -32.71
CA GLU A 187 83.86 -37.01 -32.57
C GLU A 187 82.96 -37.16 -31.34
N LYS A 188 83.39 -36.62 -30.19
CA LYS A 188 82.58 -36.60 -28.96
C LYS A 188 81.27 -35.83 -29.13
N ARG A 189 81.28 -34.71 -29.86
CA ARG A 189 80.07 -33.91 -30.15
C ARG A 189 79.18 -34.60 -31.18
N ARG A 190 79.77 -35.26 -32.18
CA ARG A 190 79.05 -36.01 -33.20
C ARG A 190 78.29 -37.20 -32.61
N ALA A 191 78.90 -37.96 -31.71
CA ALA A 191 78.22 -39.05 -30.99
C ALA A 191 77.03 -38.55 -30.15
N LEU A 192 77.13 -37.37 -29.52
CA LEU A 192 76.01 -36.77 -28.80
C LEU A 192 74.89 -36.28 -29.74
N HIS A 193 75.25 -35.73 -30.89
CA HIS A 193 74.30 -35.32 -31.93
C HIS A 193 73.54 -36.52 -32.50
N GLU A 194 74.22 -37.63 -32.78
CA GLU A 194 73.62 -38.88 -33.26
C GLU A 194 72.57 -39.43 -32.28
N ILE A 195 72.88 -39.47 -30.98
CA ILE A 195 71.92 -39.86 -29.92
C ILE A 195 70.71 -38.90 -29.87
N ALA A 196 70.92 -37.60 -30.10
CA ALA A 196 69.82 -36.64 -30.15
C ALA A 196 68.93 -36.84 -31.38
N CYS A 197 69.54 -37.10 -32.55
CA CYS A 197 68.84 -37.42 -33.79
C CYS A 197 67.99 -38.69 -33.66
N GLU A 198 68.53 -39.76 -33.06
CA GLU A 198 67.77 -40.99 -32.80
C GLU A 198 66.53 -40.73 -31.94
N LYS A 199 66.65 -39.93 -30.88
CA LYS A 199 65.51 -39.55 -30.02
C LYS A 199 64.45 -38.76 -30.77
N ILE A 200 64.86 -37.84 -31.64
CA ILE A 200 63.95 -37.04 -32.46
C ILE A 200 63.24 -37.92 -33.50
N ILE A 201 63.97 -38.83 -34.13
CA ILE A 201 63.42 -39.79 -35.09
C ILE A 201 62.37 -40.67 -34.40
N ALA A 202 62.68 -41.19 -33.22
CA ALA A 202 61.74 -41.99 -32.42
C ALA A 202 60.50 -41.20 -31.92
N LYS A 203 60.61 -39.88 -31.79
CA LYS A 203 59.51 -39.03 -31.33
C LYS A 203 58.50 -38.70 -32.45
N TRP A 204 58.96 -38.61 -33.70
CA TRP A 204 58.14 -38.12 -34.81
C TRP A 204 57.90 -39.11 -35.95
N PHE A 205 58.75 -40.13 -36.10
CA PHE A 205 58.79 -40.99 -37.30
C PHE A 205 58.62 -42.48 -37.00
N THR A 206 58.36 -42.85 -35.74
CA THR A 206 57.99 -44.21 -35.30
C THR A 206 56.67 -44.18 -34.57
#